data_AF-A0A3B0KWR2-F1
#
_entry.id   AF-A0A3B0KWR2-F1
#
_cell.length_a   1.000
_cell.length_b   1.000
_cell.length_c   1.000
_cell.angle_alpha   90.00
_cell.angle_beta   90.00
_cell.angle_gamma   90.00
#
_symmetry.space_group_name_H-M   'P 1'
#
loop_
_entity.id
_entity.type
_entity.pdbx_description
1 polymer ?
#
loop_
_entity_poly.entity_id
_entity_poly.type
_entity_poly.pdbx_seq_one_letter_code
_entity_poly.pdbx_strand_id
1 'polypeptide(L)'
;MSAAAGSIPPPVSWAQRSDLVYVIIDVECKDIEQKVTENSFSFKGVNALDASKKYEVTLNFFGTVDPEKVTSKNIGRCLEFTIPKKASGPFWPSLTTDKTKLHFLKANFAKWRDESDDEEGDAKDNGMFGNFLSNSGSDWNNKFDDFNVDDEEEDSDDNIPSLSQNDDEDEEAGEGDKKPAA
;
A
#
# COMPACT_ATOMS: atom_id res chain seq x y z
N MET A 1 -0.97 40.62 -10.58
CA MET A 1 -1.72 39.36 -10.82
C MET A 1 -1.11 38.29 -9.92
N SER A 2 -1.91 37.42 -9.28
CA SER A 2 -1.33 36.37 -8.43
C SER A 2 -0.69 35.30 -9.31
N ALA A 3 0.50 34.83 -8.95
CA ALA A 3 1.11 33.69 -9.60
C ALA A 3 0.31 32.43 -9.24
N ALA A 4 -0.13 31.67 -10.24
CA ALA A 4 -0.67 30.33 -10.00
C ALA A 4 0.48 29.43 -9.54
N ALA A 5 0.57 29.17 -8.23
CA ALA A 5 1.42 28.12 -7.70
C ALA A 5 0.99 26.80 -8.35
N GLY A 6 1.86 26.23 -9.20
CA GLY A 6 1.52 25.08 -10.03
C GLY A 6 1.13 23.88 -9.18
N SER A 7 -0.05 23.33 -9.43
CA SER A 7 -0.44 22.06 -8.85
C SER A 7 0.38 20.92 -9.46
N ILE A 8 0.77 19.96 -8.63
CA ILE A 8 1.54 18.78 -9.03
C ILE A 8 0.69 17.52 -8.87
N PRO A 9 0.90 16.46 -9.68
CA PRO A 9 0.23 15.20 -9.41
C PRO A 9 0.72 14.62 -8.07
N PRO A 10 -0.18 14.19 -7.17
CA PRO A 10 0.22 13.38 -6.02
C PRO A 10 0.67 11.99 -6.51
N PRO A 11 1.50 11.27 -5.74
CA PRO A 11 1.67 9.84 -5.95
C PRO A 11 0.33 9.12 -5.76
N VAL A 12 -0.03 8.26 -6.72
CA VAL A 12 -1.28 7.50 -6.73
C VAL A 12 -0.96 6.01 -6.82
N SER A 13 -1.54 5.21 -5.94
CA SER A 13 -1.54 3.75 -6.07
C SER A 13 -2.93 3.22 -6.42
N TRP A 14 -3.00 2.10 -7.17
CA TRP A 14 -4.29 1.52 -7.56
C TRP A 14 -4.29 -0.01 -7.55
N ALA A 15 -5.48 -0.59 -7.35
CA ALA A 15 -5.74 -2.02 -7.44
C ALA A 15 -7.18 -2.24 -7.96
N GLN A 16 -7.58 -3.49 -8.21
CA GLN A 16 -8.94 -3.80 -8.64
C GLN A 16 -9.42 -5.17 -8.13
N ARG A 17 -10.72 -5.39 -8.28
CA ARG A 17 -11.43 -6.68 -8.21
C ARG A 17 -12.18 -6.87 -9.54
N SER A 18 -12.91 -7.97 -9.70
CA SER A 18 -13.84 -8.15 -10.83
C SER A 18 -14.89 -7.03 -10.91
N ASP A 19 -15.41 -6.54 -9.77
CA ASP A 19 -16.53 -5.59 -9.69
C ASP A 19 -16.14 -4.12 -9.39
N LEU A 20 -14.93 -3.84 -8.89
CA LEU A 20 -14.53 -2.48 -8.47
C LEU A 20 -13.06 -2.15 -8.75
N VAL A 21 -12.71 -0.86 -8.65
CA VAL A 21 -11.32 -0.38 -8.62
C VAL A 21 -11.06 0.43 -7.35
N TYR A 22 -9.85 0.30 -6.80
CA TYR A 22 -9.33 1.15 -5.74
C TYR A 22 -8.40 2.20 -6.34
N VAL A 23 -8.61 3.47 -6.01
CA VAL A 23 -7.68 4.57 -6.28
C VAL A 23 -7.24 5.14 -4.94
N ILE A 24 -5.94 5.19 -4.67
CA ILE A 24 -5.40 5.66 -3.40
C ILE A 24 -4.45 6.82 -3.69
N ILE A 25 -4.69 7.96 -3.06
CA ILE A 25 -3.80 9.12 -3.10
C ILE A 25 -2.83 8.97 -1.92
N ASP A 26 -1.58 8.60 -2.21
CA ASP A 26 -0.57 8.18 -1.22
C ASP A 26 0.07 9.35 -0.44
N VAL A 27 -0.71 10.39 -0.12
CA VAL A 27 -0.29 11.57 0.65
C VAL A 27 -1.40 12.06 1.58
N GLU A 28 -1.02 12.54 2.77
CA GLU A 28 -1.95 13.21 3.69
C GLU A 28 -2.33 14.59 3.12
N CYS A 29 -3.63 14.81 2.90
CA CYS A 29 -4.18 16.03 2.33
C CYS A 29 -5.28 16.64 3.20
N LYS A 30 -5.39 17.97 3.11
CA LYS A 30 -6.47 18.83 3.60
C LYS A 30 -7.14 19.51 2.39
N ASP A 31 -8.25 20.19 2.62
CA ASP A 31 -8.99 20.95 1.59
C ASP A 31 -9.27 20.10 0.33
N ILE A 32 -9.82 18.91 0.56
CA ILE A 32 -10.00 17.86 -0.45
C ILE A 32 -11.24 18.15 -1.30
N GLU A 33 -11.04 18.26 -2.61
CA GLU A 33 -12.12 18.22 -3.60
C GLU A 33 -11.96 16.96 -4.46
N GLN A 34 -13.03 16.18 -4.60
CA GLN A 34 -13.06 14.98 -5.42
C GLN A 34 -14.29 15.00 -6.33
N LYS A 35 -14.14 14.50 -7.56
CA LYS A 35 -15.26 14.30 -8.49
C LYS A 35 -15.06 13.03 -9.29
N VAL A 36 -16.10 12.21 -9.36
CA VAL A 36 -16.15 11.04 -10.23
C VAL A 36 -17.22 11.26 -11.30
N THR A 37 -16.95 10.78 -12.50
CA THR A 37 -17.88 10.66 -13.62
C THR A 37 -17.83 9.22 -14.15
N GLU A 38 -18.72 8.83 -15.06
CA GLU A 38 -18.73 7.45 -15.59
C GLU A 38 -17.40 6.99 -16.20
N ASN A 39 -16.52 7.92 -16.60
CA ASN A 39 -15.23 7.62 -17.25
C ASN A 39 -14.04 8.38 -16.66
N SER A 40 -14.18 9.11 -15.56
CA SER A 40 -13.05 9.83 -14.96
C SER A 40 -13.14 10.06 -13.47
N PHE A 41 -11.97 10.21 -12.85
CA PHE A 41 -11.78 10.66 -11.48
C PHE A 41 -10.90 11.90 -11.48
N SER A 42 -11.33 12.97 -10.84
CA SER A 42 -10.56 14.20 -10.61
C SER A 42 -10.42 14.44 -9.11
N PHE A 43 -9.21 14.81 -8.68
CA PHE A 43 -8.87 15.09 -7.28
C PHE A 43 -8.04 16.37 -7.18
N LYS A 44 -8.34 17.18 -6.15
CA LYS A 44 -7.53 18.29 -5.68
C LYS A 44 -7.38 18.21 -4.16
N GLY A 45 -6.26 18.69 -3.65
CA GLY A 45 -6.02 18.83 -2.21
C GLY A 45 -4.75 19.61 -1.90
N VAL A 46 -4.60 20.04 -0.66
CA VAL A 46 -3.39 20.71 -0.14
C VAL A 46 -2.65 19.73 0.75
N ASN A 47 -1.32 19.61 0.63
CA ASN A 47 -0.54 18.73 1.50
C ASN A 47 -0.70 19.16 2.97
N ALA A 48 -1.00 18.20 3.84
CA ALA A 48 -1.34 18.50 5.24
C ALA A 48 -0.18 19.04 6.09
N LEU A 49 1.07 18.79 5.68
CA LEU A 49 2.29 19.23 6.37
C LEU A 49 2.92 20.47 5.71
N ASP A 50 2.64 20.71 4.43
CA ASP A 50 3.23 21.79 3.64
C ASP A 50 2.18 22.44 2.74
N ALA A 51 1.56 23.53 3.22
CA ALA A 51 0.51 24.25 2.52
C ALA A 51 0.96 24.91 1.20
N SER A 52 2.26 24.92 0.86
CA SER A 52 2.73 25.35 -0.46
C SER A 52 2.52 24.28 -1.53
N LYS A 53 2.50 22.99 -1.15
CA LYS A 53 2.29 21.86 -2.07
C LYS A 53 0.80 21.63 -2.29
N LYS A 54 0.34 21.98 -3.49
CA LYS A 54 -1.02 21.72 -3.97
C LYS A 54 -1.01 20.55 -4.93
N TYR A 55 -1.88 19.58 -4.68
CA TYR A 55 -2.04 18.39 -5.51
C TYR A 55 -3.24 18.51 -6.43
N GLU A 56 -3.06 18.07 -7.68
CA GLU A 56 -4.14 17.94 -8.66
C GLU A 56 -3.86 16.78 -9.61
N VAL A 57 -4.87 15.94 -9.82
CA VAL A 57 -4.80 14.84 -10.79
C VAL A 57 -6.18 14.61 -11.42
N THR A 58 -6.19 14.21 -12.68
CA THR A 58 -7.35 13.62 -13.34
C THR A 58 -6.93 12.33 -14.04
N LEU A 59 -7.74 11.29 -13.90
CA LEU A 59 -7.53 9.95 -14.44
C LEU A 59 -8.70 9.62 -15.37
N ASN A 60 -8.41 9.23 -16.62
CA ASN A 60 -9.41 8.86 -17.62
C ASN A 60 -9.55 7.34 -17.62
N PHE A 61 -10.56 6.79 -16.93
CA PHE A 61 -10.68 5.36 -16.66
C PHE A 61 -10.73 4.49 -17.93
N PHE A 62 -10.14 3.29 -17.85
CA PHE A 62 -10.15 2.30 -18.93
C PHE A 62 -11.56 1.80 -19.26
N GLY A 63 -12.36 1.49 -18.23
CA GLY A 63 -13.77 1.12 -18.35
C GLY A 63 -14.71 2.15 -17.72
N THR A 64 -16.01 1.86 -17.75
CA THR A 64 -17.03 2.68 -17.09
C THR A 64 -17.20 2.32 -15.61
N VAL A 65 -17.45 3.32 -14.78
CA VAL A 65 -17.69 3.21 -13.34
C VAL A 65 -19.09 3.67 -12.97
N ASP A 66 -19.52 3.36 -11.74
CA ASP A 66 -20.74 3.88 -11.12
C ASP A 66 -20.38 5.02 -10.15
N PRO A 67 -20.65 6.29 -10.50
CA PRO A 67 -20.30 7.44 -9.66
C PRO A 67 -21.16 7.56 -8.39
N GLU A 68 -22.35 6.96 -8.35
CA GLU A 68 -23.30 7.09 -7.24
C GLU A 68 -22.92 6.20 -6.05
N LYS A 69 -22.18 5.11 -6.32
CA LYS A 69 -21.72 4.14 -5.31
C LYS A 69 -20.26 4.35 -4.85
N VAL A 70 -19.62 5.44 -5.26
CA VAL A 70 -18.24 5.75 -4.84
C VAL A 70 -18.18 6.03 -3.35
N THR A 71 -17.25 5.37 -2.66
CA THR A 71 -16.95 5.65 -1.24
C THR A 71 -15.51 6.10 -1.07
N SER A 72 -15.27 6.95 -0.06
CA SER A 72 -13.97 7.55 0.22
C SER A 72 -13.61 7.49 1.69
N LYS A 73 -12.39 7.03 2.01
CA LYS A 73 -11.89 6.86 3.37
C LYS A 73 -10.55 7.58 3.54
N ASN A 74 -10.52 8.59 4.41
CA ASN A 74 -9.27 9.18 4.88
C ASN A 74 -8.70 8.32 6.02
N ILE A 75 -7.46 7.83 5.87
CA ILE A 75 -6.76 7.07 6.92
C ILE A 75 -5.53 7.81 7.46
N GLY A 76 -5.57 9.15 7.39
CA GLY A 76 -4.45 10.04 7.69
C GLY A 76 -3.43 10.01 6.56
N ARG A 77 -2.58 8.98 6.54
CA ARG A 77 -1.41 8.88 5.64
C ARG A 77 -1.77 8.88 4.15
N CYS A 78 -3.00 8.50 3.80
CA CYS A 78 -3.50 8.50 2.43
C CYS A 78 -5.04 8.59 2.39
N LEU A 79 -5.58 8.85 1.19
CA LEU A 79 -7.00 8.85 0.88
C LEU A 79 -7.32 7.68 -0.04
N GLU A 80 -8.14 6.74 0.42
CA GLU A 80 -8.62 5.59 -0.34
C GLU A 80 -9.99 5.87 -0.96
N PHE A 81 -10.13 5.59 -2.25
CA PHE A 81 -11.38 5.64 -3.00
C PHE A 81 -11.74 4.26 -3.52
N THR A 82 -12.91 3.76 -3.12
CA THR A 82 -13.49 2.53 -3.67
C THR A 82 -14.53 2.92 -4.70
N ILE A 83 -14.29 2.57 -5.96
CA ILE A 83 -15.03 3.02 -7.13
C ILE A 83 -15.58 1.78 -7.85
N PRO A 84 -16.88 1.45 -7.70
CA PRO A 84 -17.47 0.29 -8.38
C PRO A 84 -17.45 0.46 -9.91
N LYS A 85 -17.17 -0.63 -10.62
CA LYS A 85 -17.29 -0.71 -12.09
C LYS A 85 -18.79 -0.74 -12.45
N LYS A 86 -19.15 -0.19 -13.60
CA LYS A 86 -20.56 -0.13 -14.05
C LYS A 86 -21.15 -1.53 -14.40
N ALA A 87 -20.27 -2.51 -14.63
CA ALA A 87 -20.56 -3.94 -14.63
C ALA A 87 -19.32 -4.69 -14.11
N SER A 88 -19.53 -5.79 -13.39
CA SER A 88 -18.44 -6.73 -13.05
C SER A 88 -18.02 -7.51 -14.29
N GLY A 89 -16.75 -7.91 -14.35
CA GLY A 89 -16.16 -8.61 -15.49
C GLY A 89 -14.63 -8.71 -15.37
N PRO A 90 -13.93 -9.01 -16.48
CA PRO A 90 -12.50 -9.29 -16.44
C PRO A 90 -11.67 -8.08 -15.98
N PHE A 91 -10.50 -8.37 -15.44
CA PHE A 91 -9.58 -7.36 -14.92
C PHE A 91 -9.12 -6.39 -16.02
N TRP A 92 -9.14 -5.09 -15.74
CA TRP A 92 -8.66 -4.05 -16.66
C TRP A 92 -7.13 -4.14 -16.81
N PRO A 93 -6.57 -4.04 -18.03
CA PRO A 93 -5.11 -4.09 -18.25
C PRO A 93 -4.38 -2.85 -17.72
N SER A 94 -5.11 -1.75 -17.51
CA SER A 94 -4.62 -0.49 -16.95
C SER A 94 -5.77 0.23 -16.25
N LEU A 95 -5.46 1.12 -15.29
CA LEU A 95 -6.48 1.98 -14.69
C LEU A 95 -7.05 2.98 -15.70
N THR A 96 -6.19 3.51 -16.59
CA THR A 96 -6.55 4.58 -17.52
C THR A 96 -6.40 4.19 -18.99
N THR A 97 -7.03 4.98 -19.86
CA THR A 97 -6.91 4.92 -21.33
C THR A 97 -5.64 5.60 -21.87
N ASP A 98 -4.87 6.28 -21.01
CA ASP A 98 -3.73 7.08 -21.43
C ASP A 98 -2.57 6.19 -21.92
N LYS A 99 -2.13 6.39 -23.17
CA LYS A 99 -1.03 5.61 -23.80
C LYS A 99 0.35 5.90 -23.19
N THR A 100 0.46 6.94 -22.38
CA THR A 100 1.72 7.40 -21.76
C THR A 100 1.78 6.91 -20.33
N LYS A 101 2.87 6.24 -19.93
CA LYS A 101 3.08 5.82 -18.53
C LYS A 101 3.09 7.03 -17.59
N LEU A 102 2.04 7.16 -16.78
CA LEU A 102 1.92 8.20 -15.77
C LEU A 102 2.95 7.95 -14.65
N HIS A 103 3.96 8.82 -14.54
CA HIS A 103 5.09 8.64 -13.62
C HIS A 103 4.68 8.60 -12.12
N PHE A 104 3.52 9.14 -11.79
CA PHE A 104 2.96 9.19 -10.45
C PHE A 104 2.03 8.00 -10.12
N LEU A 105 1.66 7.15 -11.10
CA LEU A 105 0.71 6.05 -10.92
C LEU A 105 1.42 4.69 -10.83
N LYS A 106 1.11 3.91 -9.79
CA LYS A 106 1.69 2.57 -9.53
C LYS A 106 0.64 1.57 -9.04
N ALA A 107 0.96 0.27 -9.04
CA ALA A 107 0.12 -0.74 -8.39
C ALA A 107 0.16 -0.59 -6.86
N ASN A 108 -0.95 -0.86 -6.19
CA ASN A 108 -1.06 -0.97 -4.73
C ASN A 108 -0.93 -2.44 -4.31
N PHE A 109 0.29 -2.88 -4.01
CA PHE A 109 0.59 -4.27 -3.65
C PHE A 109 -0.15 -4.77 -2.40
N ALA A 110 -0.57 -3.88 -1.49
CA ALA A 110 -1.34 -4.26 -0.30
C ALA A 110 -2.82 -4.56 -0.57
N LYS A 111 -3.33 -4.19 -1.75
CA LYS A 111 -4.70 -4.50 -2.21
C LYS A 111 -4.73 -5.32 -3.51
N TRP A 112 -3.58 -5.58 -4.12
CA TRP A 112 -3.49 -6.36 -5.35
C TRP A 112 -3.89 -7.81 -5.08
N ARG A 113 -4.79 -8.32 -5.92
CA ARG A 113 -5.18 -9.72 -6.09
C ARG A 113 -5.03 -10.02 -7.59
N ASP A 114 -4.78 -11.26 -7.97
CA ASP A 114 -5.03 -11.69 -9.36
C ASP A 114 -6.50 -12.09 -9.55
N GLU A 115 -6.85 -12.50 -10.77
CA GLU A 115 -8.23 -12.82 -11.14
C GLU A 115 -8.70 -14.17 -10.56
N SER A 116 -7.80 -15.07 -10.16
CA SER A 116 -8.12 -16.36 -9.54
C SER A 116 -8.27 -16.26 -8.01
N ASP A 117 -7.45 -15.42 -7.38
CA ASP A 117 -7.54 -15.06 -5.95
C ASP A 117 -8.77 -14.17 -5.65
N ASP A 118 -9.42 -13.61 -6.68
CA ASP A 118 -10.71 -12.92 -6.58
C ASP A 118 -11.90 -13.91 -6.51
N GLU A 119 -11.81 -15.06 -7.20
CA GLU A 119 -12.90 -16.04 -7.30
C GLU A 119 -13.07 -16.94 -6.05
N GLU A 120 -12.04 -17.14 -5.22
CA GLU A 120 -12.17 -17.95 -3.98
C GLU A 120 -13.00 -17.24 -2.89
N GLY A 121 -13.20 -15.92 -3.02
CA GLY A 121 -14.09 -15.11 -2.19
C GLY A 121 -13.51 -14.68 -0.83
N ASP A 122 -14.06 -13.59 -0.29
CA ASP A 122 -13.56 -12.87 0.91
C ASP A 122 -13.86 -13.59 2.25
N ALA A 123 -13.84 -14.92 2.26
CA ALA A 123 -14.36 -15.75 3.35
C ALA A 123 -13.45 -15.88 4.59
N LYS A 124 -12.30 -15.21 4.64
CA LYS A 124 -11.18 -15.61 5.54
C LYS A 124 -10.53 -14.52 6.41
N ASP A 125 -10.68 -13.23 6.14
CA ASP A 125 -9.91 -12.20 6.89
C ASP A 125 -10.52 -11.89 8.28
N ASN A 126 -11.84 -11.76 8.36
CA ASN A 126 -12.50 -11.23 9.57
C ASN A 126 -12.92 -12.29 10.61
N GLY A 127 -12.52 -13.57 10.44
CA GLY A 127 -12.98 -14.71 11.25
C GLY A 127 -11.94 -15.36 12.17
N MET A 128 -10.68 -15.45 11.76
CA MET A 128 -9.67 -16.26 12.47
C MET A 128 -9.34 -15.76 13.87
N PHE A 129 -9.11 -14.45 14.04
CA PHE A 129 -8.66 -13.88 15.32
C PHE A 129 -9.73 -14.01 16.42
N GLY A 130 -11.00 -13.78 16.08
CA GLY A 130 -12.12 -13.91 17.02
C GLY A 130 -12.37 -15.35 17.45
N ASN A 131 -12.28 -16.31 16.53
CA ASN A 131 -12.55 -17.73 16.85
C ASN A 131 -11.44 -18.36 17.70
N PHE A 132 -10.18 -17.97 17.51
CA PHE A 132 -9.08 -18.41 18.37
C PHE A 132 -9.26 -17.91 19.81
N LEU A 133 -9.55 -16.60 19.99
CA LEU A 133 -9.73 -16.01 21.31
C LEU A 133 -10.97 -16.56 22.03
N SER A 134 -12.05 -16.84 21.29
CA SER A 134 -13.28 -17.43 21.83
C SER A 134 -13.15 -18.91 22.23
N ASN A 135 -12.17 -19.64 21.69
CA ASN A 135 -11.96 -21.07 22.01
C ASN A 135 -10.75 -21.31 22.94
N SER A 136 -9.87 -20.31 23.15
CA SER A 136 -8.73 -20.41 24.07
C SER A 136 -8.98 -19.75 25.44
N GLY A 137 -10.19 -19.23 25.68
CA GLY A 137 -10.52 -18.43 26.88
C GLY A 137 -10.92 -19.22 28.13
N SER A 138 -11.07 -20.55 28.07
CA SER A 138 -11.59 -21.36 29.19
C SER A 138 -10.54 -21.92 30.15
N ASP A 139 -9.29 -22.09 29.70
CA ASP A 139 -8.26 -22.85 30.42
C ASP A 139 -7.13 -22.01 31.03
N TRP A 140 -7.10 -20.70 30.76
CA TRP A 140 -6.06 -19.78 31.27
C TRP A 140 -6.33 -19.23 32.68
N ASN A 141 -7.58 -19.25 33.15
CA ASN A 141 -7.95 -18.68 34.45
C ASN A 141 -7.43 -19.51 35.66
N ASN A 142 -7.22 -20.81 35.48
CA ASN A 142 -6.96 -21.75 36.57
C ASN A 142 -5.48 -22.17 36.67
N LYS A 143 -4.56 -21.32 36.19
CA LYS A 143 -3.12 -21.67 36.07
C LYS A 143 -2.15 -20.56 36.46
N PHE A 144 -2.65 -19.51 37.11
CA PHE A 144 -1.85 -18.39 37.64
C PHE A 144 -1.66 -18.45 39.17
N ASP A 145 -2.35 -19.37 39.86
CA ASP A 145 -2.39 -19.48 41.32
C ASP A 145 -1.31 -20.43 41.91
N ASP A 146 -0.51 -21.05 41.04
CA ASP A 146 0.42 -22.16 41.37
C ASP A 146 1.93 -21.78 41.21
N PHE A 147 2.22 -20.51 40.89
CA PHE A 147 3.58 -19.99 40.67
C PHE A 147 4.11 -19.14 41.84
N ASN A 148 3.59 -19.33 43.06
CA ASN A 148 4.21 -18.79 44.28
C ASN A 148 5.22 -19.80 44.85
N VAL A 149 6.24 -20.13 44.07
CA VAL A 149 7.45 -20.84 44.54
C VAL A 149 8.59 -19.83 44.59
N ASP A 150 8.97 -19.52 45.81
CA ASP A 150 10.19 -18.83 46.22
C ASP A 150 11.34 -19.86 46.12
N ASP A 151 12.29 -19.64 45.21
CA ASP A 151 13.61 -20.30 45.22
C ASP A 151 14.63 -19.40 44.50
N GLU A 152 15.88 -19.42 44.96
CA GLU A 152 16.97 -18.54 44.49
C GLU A 152 17.86 -19.26 43.46
N GLU A 153 18.62 -18.49 42.67
CA GLU A 153 19.76 -18.94 41.82
C GLU A 153 19.50 -20.03 40.74
N GLU A 154 19.81 -19.74 39.47
CA GLU A 154 21.04 -20.29 38.82
C GLU A 154 21.29 -19.59 37.47
N ASP A 155 22.51 -19.09 37.25
CA ASP A 155 22.95 -18.54 35.97
C ASP A 155 23.15 -19.65 34.91
N SER A 156 22.70 -19.41 33.69
CA SER A 156 23.14 -20.18 32.52
C SER A 156 23.26 -19.30 31.27
N ASP A 157 24.28 -18.44 31.29
CA ASP A 157 24.86 -17.82 30.10
C ASP A 157 25.60 -18.89 29.30
N ASP A 158 24.99 -19.41 28.23
CA ASP A 158 25.73 -20.21 27.24
C ASP A 158 25.03 -20.26 25.85
N ASN A 159 25.84 -20.36 24.79
CA ASN A 159 25.44 -20.55 23.38
C ASN A 159 24.50 -19.49 22.72
N ILE A 160 24.92 -18.22 22.71
CA ILE A 160 24.68 -17.35 21.54
C ILE A 160 25.92 -17.39 20.64
N PRO A 161 25.92 -18.11 19.49
CA PRO A 161 27.08 -18.15 18.61
C PRO A 161 27.32 -16.78 17.96
N SER A 162 28.50 -16.20 18.18
CA SER A 162 28.87 -14.89 17.64
C SER A 162 29.09 -14.96 16.12
N LEU A 163 28.36 -14.13 15.37
CA LEU A 163 28.57 -13.94 13.93
C LEU A 163 29.81 -13.06 13.69
N SER A 164 30.99 -13.64 13.90
CA SER A 164 32.26 -12.99 13.64
C SER A 164 32.65 -13.09 12.16
N GLN A 165 32.69 -11.94 11.50
CA GLN A 165 33.67 -11.55 10.48
C GLN A 165 34.18 -12.64 9.52
N ASN A 166 33.65 -12.65 8.30
CA ASN A 166 34.40 -12.98 7.08
C ASN A 166 34.54 -11.68 6.25
N ASP A 167 35.37 -10.76 6.73
CA ASP A 167 36.11 -9.82 5.88
C ASP A 167 37.52 -10.43 5.63
N ASP A 168 38.29 -9.83 4.72
CA ASP A 168 39.62 -10.28 4.23
C ASP A 168 39.57 -11.56 3.35
N GLU A 169 40.28 -11.70 2.23
CA GLU A 169 41.12 -10.78 1.43
C GLU A 169 41.29 -11.41 0.00
N ASP A 170 41.42 -10.62 -1.08
CA ASP A 170 41.96 -11.10 -2.39
C ASP A 170 42.32 -9.97 -3.40
N GLU A 171 43.61 -9.81 -3.73
CA GLU A 171 44.21 -8.94 -4.79
C GLU A 171 45.39 -9.67 -5.47
N GLU A 172 45.83 -9.43 -6.71
CA GLU A 172 45.43 -8.54 -7.84
C GLU A 172 45.38 -9.46 -9.12
N ALA A 173 45.27 -9.07 -10.41
CA ALA A 173 45.52 -7.81 -11.11
C ALA A 173 44.73 -7.69 -12.42
N GLY A 174 44.65 -6.47 -13.01
CA GLY A 174 43.92 -6.34 -14.28
C GLY A 174 43.96 -5.02 -15.09
N GLU A 175 45.02 -4.22 -15.05
CA GLU A 175 45.10 -2.98 -15.85
C GLU A 175 44.98 -3.22 -17.37
N GLY A 176 44.22 -2.38 -18.09
CA GLY A 176 43.91 -2.59 -19.51
C GLY A 176 43.50 -1.36 -20.34
N ASP A 177 43.76 -0.13 -19.89
CA ASP A 177 43.37 1.06 -20.64
C ASP A 177 44.30 1.31 -21.85
N LYS A 178 43.71 1.44 -23.05
CA LYS A 178 44.44 1.83 -24.26
C LYS A 178 43.56 2.55 -25.27
N LYS A 179 43.44 3.87 -25.10
CA LYS A 179 43.10 4.79 -26.20
C LYS A 179 43.90 6.10 -26.17
N PRO A 180 44.86 6.29 -27.09
CA PRO A 180 45.23 7.62 -27.58
C PRO A 180 44.33 8.01 -28.79
N ALA A 181 44.22 9.31 -29.05
CA ALA A 181 43.51 9.85 -30.21
C ALA A 181 44.48 10.54 -31.18
N ALA A 182 44.15 10.47 -32.47
CA ALA A 182 44.58 11.37 -33.54
C ALA A 182 43.47 11.37 -34.61
#